data_AF-A0A7V4UYL9-F1
#
_entry.id   AF-A0A7V4UYL9-F1
#
_cell.length_a   1.000
_cell.length_b   1.000
_cell.length_c   1.000
_cell.angle_alpha   90.00
_cell.angle_beta   90.00
_cell.angle_gamma   90.00
#
_symmetry.space_group_name_H-M   'P 1'
#
loop_
_entity.id
_entity.type
_entity.pdbx_description
1 polymer ?
#
loop_
_entity_poly.entity_id
_entity_poly.type
_entity_poly.pdbx_seq_one_letter_code
_entity_poly.pdbx_strand_id
1 'polypeptide(L)'
;MTKKIAILTGGGDCPGLNAVIRGVVKSAVIGRGWEVIGIEDGFDGLLHPEKCRVLGLEDVRGILPRGGTILGTTNRGNPFCFPMLRKGKMELVDVSDEVVSRIEHLGISGLVVVGGDGSLKIAQELMRRGVPIVGVPKTIDNDLLETDVTFGYNTALETATEALDKLQSTAESHHRVMVLEVMGRYAGWIALESGIA
;
A
#
# COMPACT_ATOMS: atom_id res chain seq x y z
N MET A 1 -7.50 -20.65 21.23
CA MET A 1 -7.80 -20.33 19.82
C MET A 1 -6.66 -19.52 19.25
N THR A 2 -6.21 -19.86 18.06
CA THR A 2 -5.22 -19.07 17.32
C THR A 2 -5.85 -17.77 16.84
N LYS A 3 -5.19 -16.62 17.06
CA LYS A 3 -5.69 -15.34 16.53
C LYS A 3 -5.45 -15.27 15.02
N LYS A 4 -6.37 -14.63 14.31
CA LYS A 4 -6.20 -14.27 12.90
C LYS A 4 -6.01 -12.77 12.77
N ILE A 5 -5.04 -12.36 11.98
CA ILE A 5 -4.93 -10.98 11.50
C ILE A 5 -5.09 -10.96 10.00
N ALA A 6 -5.40 -9.80 9.43
CA ALA A 6 -5.43 -9.63 7.98
C ALA A 6 -4.48 -8.51 7.55
N ILE A 7 -4.07 -8.55 6.28
CA ILE A 7 -3.25 -7.51 5.66
C ILE A 7 -3.77 -7.19 4.26
N LEU A 8 -3.79 -5.90 3.93
CA LEU A 8 -4.11 -5.39 2.60
C LEU A 8 -3.15 -4.30 2.17
N THR A 9 -2.99 -4.13 0.86
CA THR A 9 -2.27 -3.02 0.23
C THR A 9 -3.26 -2.14 -0.52
N GLY A 10 -3.25 -0.84 -0.25
CA GLY A 10 -4.16 0.13 -0.85
C GLY A 10 -3.45 1.33 -1.48
N GLY A 11 -4.09 1.95 -2.48
CA GLY A 11 -3.54 3.08 -3.22
C GLY A 11 -2.57 2.67 -4.34
N GLY A 12 -1.76 3.62 -4.82
CA GLY A 12 -0.72 3.33 -5.82
C GLY A 12 0.33 2.37 -5.26
N ASP A 13 0.85 1.46 -6.06
CA ASP A 13 1.92 0.57 -5.61
C ASP A 13 3.24 1.34 -5.46
N CYS A 14 4.15 0.77 -4.67
CA CYS A 14 5.51 1.27 -4.56
C CYS A 14 6.47 0.13 -4.22
N PRO A 15 7.79 0.33 -4.40
CA PRO A 15 8.79 -0.62 -3.93
C PRO A 15 8.67 -0.88 -2.42
N GLY A 16 8.94 -2.11 -2.00
CA GLY A 16 8.97 -2.50 -0.58
C GLY A 16 7.67 -3.09 -0.02
N LEU A 17 6.56 -3.06 -0.76
CA LEU A 17 5.29 -3.63 -0.30
C LEU A 17 5.36 -5.12 0.03
N ASN A 18 6.02 -5.91 -0.83
CA ASN A 18 6.26 -7.33 -0.58
C ASN A 18 7.13 -7.58 0.66
N ALA A 19 8.03 -6.64 1.00
CA ALA A 19 8.82 -6.72 2.22
C ALA A 19 7.95 -6.51 3.48
N VAL A 20 6.99 -5.57 3.43
CA VAL A 20 6.01 -5.36 4.50
C VAL A 20 5.14 -6.61 4.68
N ILE A 21 4.57 -7.13 3.59
CA ILE A 21 3.74 -8.35 3.64
C ILE A 21 4.50 -9.51 4.26
N ARG A 22 5.74 -9.75 3.81
CA ARG A 22 6.61 -10.78 4.38
C ARG A 22 6.91 -10.53 5.86
N GLY A 23 7.16 -9.29 6.25
CA GLY A 23 7.43 -8.92 7.65
C GLY A 23 6.26 -9.22 8.57
N VAL A 24 5.04 -8.89 8.13
CA VAL A 24 3.81 -9.19 8.87
C VAL A 24 3.58 -10.69 8.97
N VAL A 25 3.64 -11.42 7.84
CA VAL A 25 3.43 -12.88 7.82
C VAL A 25 4.44 -13.60 8.70
N LYS A 26 5.74 -13.28 8.60
CA LYS A 26 6.76 -13.92 9.43
C LYS A 26 6.59 -13.61 10.92
N SER A 27 6.32 -12.35 11.26
CA SER A 27 6.12 -11.94 12.66
C SER A 27 4.92 -12.64 13.30
N ALA A 28 3.82 -12.74 12.57
CA ALA A 28 2.60 -13.38 13.04
C ALA A 28 2.76 -14.90 13.15
N VAL A 29 3.21 -15.57 12.08
CA VAL A 29 3.29 -17.03 12.01
C VAL A 29 4.39 -17.57 12.92
N ILE A 30 5.60 -17.02 12.86
CA ILE A 30 6.76 -17.54 13.63
C ILE A 30 6.74 -17.00 15.06
N GLY A 31 6.50 -15.70 15.23
CA GLY A 31 6.63 -15.04 16.53
C GLY A 31 5.42 -15.21 17.45
N ARG A 32 4.23 -15.46 16.88
CA ARG A 32 2.98 -15.50 17.66
C ARG A 32 2.13 -16.75 17.39
N GLY A 33 2.46 -17.56 16.39
CA GLY A 33 1.64 -18.68 15.96
C GLY A 33 0.26 -18.26 15.43
N TRP A 34 0.13 -17.03 14.93
CA TRP A 34 -1.11 -16.47 14.38
C TRP A 34 -1.28 -16.81 12.90
N GLU A 35 -2.52 -16.84 12.43
CA GLU A 35 -2.85 -16.98 11.01
C GLU A 35 -2.98 -15.59 10.37
N VAL A 36 -2.54 -15.45 9.13
CA VAL A 36 -2.60 -14.19 8.37
C VAL A 36 -3.45 -14.38 7.14
N ILE A 37 -4.47 -13.53 6.98
CA ILE A 37 -5.30 -13.45 5.78
C ILE A 37 -4.76 -12.31 4.91
N GLY A 38 -4.31 -12.63 3.70
CA GLY A 38 -4.05 -11.66 2.65
C GLY A 38 -5.35 -11.29 1.96
N ILE A 39 -5.64 -9.99 1.87
CA ILE A 39 -6.79 -9.45 1.18
C ILE A 39 -6.30 -8.81 -0.12
N GLU A 40 -6.81 -9.29 -1.25
CA GLU A 40 -6.40 -8.82 -2.57
C GLU A 40 -7.13 -7.54 -2.99
N ASP A 41 -6.46 -6.68 -3.76
CA ASP A 41 -7.00 -5.42 -4.27
C ASP A 41 -7.53 -4.45 -3.19
N GLY A 42 -6.84 -4.38 -2.05
CA GLY A 42 -7.13 -3.42 -1.00
C GLY A 42 -8.44 -3.70 -0.27
N PHE A 43 -9.23 -2.66 0.02
CA PHE A 43 -10.51 -2.84 0.71
C PHE A 43 -11.57 -3.53 -0.17
N ASP A 44 -11.42 -3.50 -1.51
CA ASP A 44 -12.34 -4.17 -2.43
C ASP A 44 -12.34 -5.68 -2.20
N GLY A 45 -11.19 -6.27 -1.89
CA GLY A 45 -11.08 -7.69 -1.59
C GLY A 45 -11.94 -8.15 -0.42
N LEU A 46 -12.29 -7.27 0.53
CA LEU A 46 -13.19 -7.64 1.62
C LEU A 46 -14.63 -7.85 1.16
N LEU A 47 -15.04 -7.25 0.05
CA LEU A 47 -16.36 -7.49 -0.54
C LEU A 47 -16.42 -8.86 -1.23
N HIS A 48 -15.27 -9.44 -1.58
CA HIS A 48 -15.15 -10.64 -2.42
C HIS A 48 -14.47 -11.79 -1.66
N PRO A 49 -15.19 -12.84 -1.21
CA PRO A 49 -14.61 -13.93 -0.41
C PRO A 49 -13.41 -14.60 -1.09
N GLU A 50 -13.43 -14.74 -2.41
CA GLU A 50 -12.40 -15.35 -3.22
C GLU A 50 -11.08 -14.56 -3.24
N LYS A 51 -11.13 -13.28 -2.88
CA LYS A 51 -9.96 -12.38 -2.77
C LYS A 51 -9.34 -12.39 -1.38
N CYS A 52 -9.84 -13.22 -0.46
CA CYS A 52 -9.28 -13.38 0.87
C CYS A 52 -8.64 -14.77 0.97
N ARG A 53 -7.32 -14.84 1.13
CA ARG A 53 -6.59 -16.12 1.24
C ARG A 53 -5.61 -16.14 2.41
N VAL A 54 -5.39 -17.31 2.98
CA VAL A 54 -4.39 -17.49 4.03
C VAL A 54 -2.99 -17.35 3.41
N LEU A 55 -2.11 -16.61 4.08
CA LEU A 55 -0.70 -16.45 3.71
C LEU A 55 0.18 -17.23 4.69
N GLY A 56 0.85 -18.27 4.20
CA GLY A 56 1.85 -19.03 4.91
C GLY A 56 3.29 -18.56 4.62
N LEU A 57 4.27 -19.25 5.22
CA LEU A 57 5.69 -18.92 5.04
C LEU A 57 6.18 -19.16 3.60
N GLU A 58 5.60 -20.13 2.90
CA GLU A 58 5.93 -20.40 1.49
C GLU A 58 5.35 -19.32 0.57
N ASP A 59 4.16 -18.76 0.86
CA ASP A 59 3.56 -17.67 0.06
C ASP A 59 4.42 -16.40 0.04
N VAL A 60 5.19 -16.16 1.10
CA VAL A 60 6.06 -14.99 1.23
C VAL A 60 7.54 -15.31 0.98
N ARG A 61 7.83 -16.48 0.43
CA ARG A 61 9.19 -16.87 0.02
C ARG A 61 9.54 -16.26 -1.33
N GLY A 62 10.74 -15.69 -1.44
CA GLY A 62 11.24 -15.14 -2.71
C GLY A 62 10.56 -13.85 -3.20
N ILE A 63 9.66 -13.25 -2.41
CA ILE A 63 8.93 -12.03 -2.83
C ILE A 63 9.69 -10.72 -2.57
N LEU A 64 10.76 -10.74 -1.76
CA LEU A 64 11.56 -9.56 -1.43
C LEU A 64 12.10 -8.77 -2.64
N PRO A 65 12.69 -9.42 -3.67
CA PRO A 65 13.18 -8.70 -4.85
C PRO A 65 12.07 -8.32 -5.84
N ARG A 66 10.81 -8.72 -5.62
CA ARG A 66 9.71 -8.44 -6.55
C ARG A 66 9.17 -7.03 -6.27
N GLY A 67 9.08 -6.21 -7.32
CA GLY A 67 8.33 -4.95 -7.29
C GLY A 67 6.82 -5.16 -7.09
N GLY A 68 6.10 -4.07 -6.85
CA GLY A 68 4.66 -4.09 -6.61
C GLY A 68 4.26 -4.86 -5.35
N THR A 69 3.07 -5.46 -5.38
CA THR A 69 2.48 -6.22 -4.26
C THR A 69 1.89 -7.54 -4.75
N ILE A 70 2.14 -8.64 -4.04
CA ILE A 70 1.54 -9.96 -4.33
C ILE A 70 0.03 -10.02 -4.03
N LEU A 71 -0.54 -9.00 -3.39
CA LEU A 71 -1.97 -8.89 -3.11
C LEU A 71 -2.69 -7.98 -4.11
N GLY A 72 -1.98 -7.34 -5.04
CA GLY A 72 -2.60 -6.29 -5.85
C GLY A 72 -3.01 -5.06 -5.01
N THR A 73 -3.53 -4.04 -5.68
CA THR A 73 -3.97 -2.80 -5.03
C THR A 73 -4.97 -2.07 -5.91
N THR A 74 -5.81 -1.23 -5.30
CA THR A 74 -6.82 -0.41 -5.98
C THR A 74 -6.74 1.04 -5.51
N ASN A 75 -7.04 1.96 -6.43
CA ASN A 75 -7.22 3.39 -6.16
C ASN A 75 -8.70 3.79 -6.07
N ARG A 76 -9.63 2.86 -6.31
CA ARG A 76 -11.06 3.15 -6.42
C ARG A 76 -11.92 2.46 -5.36
N GLY A 77 -11.26 1.81 -4.42
CA GLY A 77 -11.90 0.95 -3.43
C GLY A 77 -12.21 1.59 -2.09
N ASN A 78 -12.86 2.76 -2.08
CA ASN A 78 -13.30 3.36 -0.82
C ASN A 78 -14.67 2.78 -0.42
N PRO A 79 -14.79 2.00 0.67
CA PRO A 79 -16.06 1.42 1.08
C PRO A 79 -17.14 2.44 1.43
N PHE A 80 -16.76 3.66 1.85
CA PHE A 80 -17.70 4.72 2.22
C PHE A 80 -18.28 5.46 0.99
N CYS A 81 -17.61 5.35 -0.17
CA CYS A 81 -18.08 5.92 -1.42
C CYS A 81 -17.72 4.98 -2.58
N PHE A 82 -18.23 3.76 -2.49
CA PHE A 82 -17.87 2.68 -3.39
C PHE A 82 -18.54 2.87 -4.75
N PRO A 83 -17.78 2.88 -5.86
CA PRO A 83 -18.32 3.12 -7.19
C PRO A 83 -18.98 1.85 -7.74
N MET A 84 -20.32 1.86 -7.85
CA MET A 84 -21.08 0.70 -8.33
C MET A 84 -21.96 1.05 -9.53
N LEU A 85 -21.98 0.16 -10.52
CA LEU A 85 -22.83 0.31 -11.70
C LEU A 85 -24.26 -0.13 -11.39
N ARG A 86 -25.19 0.83 -11.32
CA ARG A 86 -26.62 0.58 -11.14
C ARG A 86 -27.39 1.12 -12.33
N LYS A 87 -28.17 0.25 -12.99
CA LYS A 87 -28.99 0.60 -14.16
C LYS A 87 -28.21 1.36 -15.26
N GLY A 88 -26.94 1.00 -15.47
CA GLY A 88 -26.06 1.62 -16.47
C GLY A 88 -25.44 2.97 -16.07
N LYS A 89 -25.63 3.44 -14.82
CA LYS A 89 -24.97 4.63 -14.28
C LYS A 89 -24.05 4.27 -13.12
N MET A 90 -22.92 4.97 -13.03
CA MET A 90 -22.04 4.86 -11.87
C MET A 90 -22.63 5.67 -10.73
N GLU A 91 -22.96 4.98 -9.64
CA GLU A 91 -23.45 5.56 -8.40
C GLU A 91 -22.44 5.27 -7.28
N LEU A 92 -22.25 6.23 -6.37
CA LEU A 92 -21.45 6.04 -5.17
C LEU A 92 -22.36 5.52 -4.06
N VAL A 93 -22.01 4.39 -3.47
CA VAL A 93 -22.78 3.74 -2.41
C VAL A 93 -21.88 3.47 -1.20
N ASP A 94 -22.43 3.59 0.00
CA ASP A 94 -21.75 3.17 1.22
C ASP A 94 -21.94 1.65 1.40
N VAL A 95 -20.84 0.91 1.37
CA VAL A 95 -20.76 -0.55 1.60
C VAL A 95 -19.89 -0.85 2.82
N SER A 96 -19.61 0.15 3.66
CA SER A 96 -18.70 0.00 4.79
C SER A 96 -19.26 -0.93 5.87
N ASP A 97 -20.58 -1.04 6.03
CA ASP A 97 -21.21 -2.03 6.92
C ASP A 97 -20.90 -3.47 6.49
N GLU A 98 -20.92 -3.74 5.17
CA GLU A 98 -20.57 -5.04 4.61
C GLU A 98 -19.10 -5.39 4.85
N VAL A 99 -18.20 -4.41 4.70
CA VAL A 99 -16.78 -4.57 5.00
C VAL A 99 -16.54 -4.93 6.47
N VAL A 100 -17.18 -4.21 7.41
CA VAL A 100 -17.06 -4.51 8.85
C VAL A 100 -17.61 -5.90 9.16
N SER A 101 -18.79 -6.24 8.62
CA SER A 101 -19.39 -7.56 8.81
C SER A 101 -18.50 -8.69 8.26
N ARG A 102 -17.82 -8.47 7.12
CA ARG A 102 -16.86 -9.45 6.58
C ARG A 102 -15.68 -9.64 7.53
N ILE A 103 -15.10 -8.56 8.05
CA ILE A 103 -13.96 -8.63 8.97
C ILE A 103 -14.33 -9.47 10.20
N GLU A 104 -15.52 -9.23 10.76
CA GLU A 104 -16.06 -10.00 11.88
C GLU A 104 -16.29 -11.47 11.52
N HIS A 105 -16.92 -11.73 10.36
CA HIS A 105 -17.22 -13.08 9.88
C HIS A 105 -15.96 -13.92 9.64
N LEU A 106 -14.89 -13.30 9.14
CA LEU A 106 -13.58 -13.96 8.96
C LEU A 106 -12.87 -14.23 10.29
N GLY A 107 -13.33 -13.63 11.39
CA GLY A 107 -12.73 -13.72 12.72
C GLY A 107 -11.42 -12.95 12.82
N ILE A 108 -11.28 -11.86 12.06
CA ILE A 108 -10.07 -11.05 12.02
C ILE A 108 -10.00 -10.22 13.31
N SER A 109 -8.98 -10.49 14.12
CA SER A 109 -8.72 -9.78 15.38
C SER A 109 -7.96 -8.46 15.20
N GLY A 110 -7.43 -8.21 14.00
CA GLY A 110 -6.77 -6.96 13.65
C GLY A 110 -6.39 -6.92 12.17
N LEU A 111 -6.47 -5.73 11.58
CA LEU A 111 -6.20 -5.49 10.17
C LEU A 111 -4.97 -4.60 10.02
N VAL A 112 -4.01 -5.02 9.21
CA VAL A 112 -2.84 -4.24 8.82
C VAL A 112 -3.10 -3.59 7.47
N VAL A 113 -3.18 -2.27 7.43
CA VAL A 113 -3.44 -1.50 6.21
C VAL A 113 -2.15 -0.85 5.74
N VAL A 114 -1.60 -1.33 4.63
CA VAL A 114 -0.42 -0.74 4.01
C VAL A 114 -0.87 0.22 2.92
N GLY A 115 -0.68 1.54 3.12
CA GLY A 115 -1.28 2.51 2.22
C GLY A 115 -0.81 3.95 2.39
N GLY A 116 -1.23 4.79 1.46
CA GLY A 116 -1.04 6.24 1.50
C GLY A 116 -2.19 6.96 2.21
N ASP A 117 -2.23 8.29 2.09
CA ASP A 117 -3.22 9.16 2.76
C ASP A 117 -4.67 8.68 2.60
N GLY A 118 -5.08 8.38 1.36
CA GLY A 118 -6.44 7.90 1.08
C GLY A 118 -6.78 6.57 1.77
N SER A 119 -5.86 5.61 1.75
CA SER A 119 -6.07 4.29 2.39
C SER A 119 -6.06 4.39 3.92
N LEU A 120 -5.20 5.24 4.48
CA LEU A 120 -5.11 5.45 5.92
C LEU A 120 -6.30 6.25 6.46
N LYS A 121 -6.91 7.14 5.66
CA LYS A 121 -8.20 7.77 5.99
C LYS A 121 -9.34 6.75 6.08
N ILE A 122 -9.43 5.83 5.11
CA ILE A 122 -10.42 4.73 5.16
C ILE A 122 -10.19 3.87 6.41
N ALA A 123 -8.92 3.53 6.69
CA ALA A 123 -8.56 2.79 7.89
C ALA A 123 -9.00 3.50 9.18
N GLN A 124 -8.75 4.80 9.29
CA GLN A 124 -9.16 5.60 10.46
C GLN A 124 -10.69 5.56 10.65
N GLU A 125 -11.46 5.66 9.57
CA GLU A 125 -12.93 5.62 9.67
C GLU A 125 -13.43 4.23 10.09
N LEU A 126 -12.83 3.16 9.56
CA LEU A 126 -13.13 1.79 10.02
C LEU A 126 -12.73 1.57 11.49
N MET A 127 -11.64 2.19 11.97
CA MET A 127 -11.27 2.16 13.39
C MET A 127 -12.33 2.79 14.28
N ARG A 128 -12.92 3.93 13.85
CA ARG A 128 -14.02 4.59 14.58
C ARG A 128 -15.25 3.67 14.69
N ARG A 129 -15.41 2.74 13.76
CA ARG A 129 -16.47 1.72 13.74
C ARG A 129 -16.09 0.43 14.48
N GLY A 130 -14.98 0.42 15.21
CA GLY A 130 -14.59 -0.66 16.12
C GLY A 130 -13.63 -1.69 15.53
N VAL A 131 -13.16 -1.52 14.29
CA VAL A 131 -12.17 -2.43 13.68
C VAL A 131 -10.77 -2.13 14.22
N PRO A 132 -10.08 -3.09 14.85
CA PRO A 132 -8.70 -2.87 15.30
C PRO A 132 -7.76 -2.81 14.10
N ILE A 133 -7.11 -1.66 13.87
CA ILE A 133 -6.24 -1.46 12.69
C ILE A 133 -4.85 -0.97 13.09
N VAL A 134 -3.85 -1.44 12.36
CA VAL A 134 -2.49 -0.88 12.32
C VAL A 134 -2.24 -0.34 10.91
N GLY A 135 -1.94 0.95 10.80
CA GLY A 135 -1.54 1.58 9.54
C GLY A 135 -0.04 1.43 9.29
N VAL A 136 0.34 1.11 8.05
CA VAL A 136 1.75 1.10 7.60
C VAL A 136 1.89 2.17 6.51
N PRO A 137 2.70 3.22 6.74
CA PRO A 137 2.78 4.37 5.84
C PRO A 137 3.54 4.04 4.55
N LYS A 138 2.83 4.12 3.43
CA LYS A 138 3.32 3.70 2.12
C LYS A 138 3.04 4.78 1.08
N THR A 139 4.10 5.33 0.49
CA THR A 139 4.04 6.29 -0.63
C THR A 139 5.47 6.54 -1.10
N ILE A 140 5.65 6.82 -2.40
CA ILE A 140 6.94 7.33 -2.89
C ILE A 140 7.09 8.82 -2.61
N ASP A 141 6.00 9.53 -2.35
CA ASP A 141 5.99 10.99 -2.23
C ASP A 141 6.55 11.48 -0.88
N ASN A 142 6.77 10.57 0.09
CA ASN A 142 7.16 10.85 1.48
C ASN A 142 6.30 11.92 2.16
N ASP A 143 4.99 11.89 1.92
CA ASP A 143 4.03 12.93 2.29
C ASP A 143 3.07 12.52 3.42
N LEU A 144 3.45 11.52 4.23
CA LEU A 144 2.66 11.07 5.38
C LEU A 144 3.22 11.63 6.69
N LEU A 145 2.33 12.16 7.52
CA LEU A 145 2.69 12.66 8.85
C LEU A 145 3.12 11.51 9.79
N GLU A 146 3.82 11.88 10.86
CA GLU A 146 4.24 10.96 11.95
C GLU A 146 5.25 9.87 11.53
N THR A 147 5.90 10.02 10.38
CA THR A 147 7.05 9.21 9.96
C THR A 147 8.04 10.06 9.17
N ASP A 148 9.34 9.87 9.39
CA ASP A 148 10.38 10.58 8.63
C ASP A 148 10.50 10.02 7.21
N VAL A 149 10.25 8.71 7.06
CA VAL A 149 10.41 7.99 5.79
C VAL A 149 9.23 7.04 5.57
N THR A 150 8.68 7.04 4.37
CA THR A 150 7.62 6.12 3.94
C THR A 150 8.17 4.97 3.10
N PHE A 151 7.51 3.81 3.16
CA PHE A 151 7.89 2.70 2.28
C PHE A 151 7.76 3.11 0.82
N GLY A 152 8.84 2.88 0.06
CA GLY A 152 8.96 3.21 -1.37
C GLY A 152 9.78 4.46 -1.67
N TYR A 153 9.93 5.38 -0.71
CA TYR A 153 10.61 6.67 -0.92
C TYR A 153 12.06 6.52 -1.39
N ASN A 154 12.91 5.82 -0.63
CA ASN A 154 14.34 5.71 -0.98
C ASN A 154 14.58 5.07 -2.35
N THR A 155 13.79 4.06 -2.72
CA THR A 155 13.91 3.45 -4.05
C THR A 155 13.51 4.42 -5.16
N ALA A 156 12.49 5.26 -4.94
CA ALA A 156 12.12 6.30 -5.90
C ALA A 156 13.19 7.39 -6.01
N LEU A 157 13.78 7.79 -4.87
CA LEU A 157 14.90 8.72 -4.82
C LEU A 157 16.10 8.20 -5.61
N GLU A 158 16.55 6.97 -5.32
CA GLU A 158 17.68 6.33 -6.03
C GLU A 158 17.41 6.24 -7.54
N THR A 159 16.18 5.89 -7.94
CA THR A 159 15.77 5.85 -9.35
C THR A 159 15.88 7.24 -10.00
N ALA A 160 15.47 8.29 -9.30
CA ALA A 160 15.54 9.67 -9.81
C ALA A 160 16.99 10.17 -9.91
N THR A 161 17.83 9.89 -8.92
CA THR A 161 19.26 10.22 -8.92
C THR A 161 19.98 9.52 -10.08
N GLU A 162 19.75 8.22 -10.26
CA GLU A 162 20.34 7.49 -11.40
C GLU A 162 19.92 8.07 -12.76
N ALA A 163 18.68 8.54 -12.89
CA ALA A 163 18.21 9.17 -14.12
C ALA A 163 18.93 10.51 -14.35
N LEU A 164 19.16 11.28 -13.29
CA LEU A 164 19.89 12.55 -13.35
C LEU A 164 21.35 12.33 -13.76
N ASP A 165 22.04 11.36 -13.17
CA ASP A 165 23.43 10.99 -13.53
C ASP A 165 23.57 10.67 -15.03
N LYS A 166 22.62 9.88 -15.55
CA LYS A 166 22.58 9.52 -16.98
C LYS A 166 22.40 10.76 -17.86
N LEU A 167 21.57 11.71 -17.45
CA LEU A 167 21.37 12.98 -18.18
C LEU A 167 22.60 13.90 -18.12
N GLN A 168 23.30 13.97 -16.99
CA GLN A 168 24.45 14.85 -16.80
C GLN A 168 25.58 14.55 -17.81
N SER A 169 25.89 13.27 -18.02
CA SER A 169 26.97 12.85 -18.94
C SER A 169 26.77 13.35 -20.38
N THR A 170 25.53 13.33 -20.88
CA THR A 170 25.20 13.81 -22.23
C THR A 170 25.02 15.33 -22.28
N ALA A 171 24.57 15.95 -21.18
CA ALA A 171 24.45 17.41 -21.07
C ALA A 171 25.82 18.09 -21.19
N GLU A 172 26.82 17.56 -20.47
CA GLU A 172 28.20 18.06 -20.48
C GLU A 172 28.83 17.94 -21.87
N SER A 173 28.65 16.80 -22.53
CA SER A 173 29.24 16.51 -23.85
C SER A 173 28.73 17.43 -24.97
N HIS A 174 27.51 17.97 -24.84
CA HIS A 174 26.86 18.76 -25.89
C HIS A 174 26.47 20.18 -25.46
N HIS A 175 26.92 20.64 -24.30
CA HIS A 175 26.56 21.95 -23.72
C HIS A 175 25.05 22.19 -23.71
N ARG A 176 24.29 21.20 -23.23
CA ARG A 176 22.81 21.22 -23.22
C ARG A 176 22.26 21.47 -21.83
N VAL A 177 21.09 22.11 -21.79
CA VAL A 177 20.24 22.13 -20.60
C VAL A 177 19.33 20.91 -20.65
N MET A 178 19.31 20.14 -19.57
CA MET A 178 18.41 18.99 -19.39
C MET A 178 17.40 19.31 -18.29
N VAL A 179 16.17 18.81 -18.45
CA VAL A 179 15.10 18.91 -17.44
C VAL A 179 14.61 17.51 -17.14
N LEU A 180 14.61 17.13 -15.86
CA LEU A 180 14.06 15.87 -15.37
C LEU A 180 12.80 16.18 -14.54
N GLU A 181 11.64 15.73 -15.03
CA GLU A 181 10.40 15.76 -14.26
C GLU A 181 10.31 14.49 -13.40
N VAL A 182 10.05 14.66 -12.10
CA VAL A 182 9.91 13.57 -11.13
C VAL A 182 8.52 13.59 -10.48
N MET A 183 8.12 12.44 -9.92
CA MET A 183 6.90 12.33 -9.10
C MET A 183 7.06 13.06 -7.75
N GLY A 184 5.99 13.09 -6.94
CA GLY A 184 5.96 13.83 -5.68
C GLY A 184 4.63 14.54 -5.42
N ARG A 185 3.79 14.69 -6.44
CA ARG A 185 2.47 15.34 -6.39
C ARG A 185 2.49 16.73 -5.72
N TYR A 186 2.30 16.79 -4.40
CA TYR A 186 2.28 18.03 -3.61
C TYR A 186 3.50 18.15 -2.67
N ALA A 187 4.39 17.16 -2.65
CA ALA A 187 5.61 17.09 -1.87
C ALA A 187 6.84 17.12 -2.78
N GLY A 188 7.82 17.93 -2.39
CA GLY A 188 9.05 18.15 -3.17
C GLY A 188 10.20 17.21 -2.82
N TRP A 189 10.00 16.21 -1.96
CA TRP A 189 11.09 15.41 -1.38
C TRP A 189 11.94 14.69 -2.42
N ILE A 190 11.32 14.06 -3.42
CA ILE A 190 12.07 13.39 -4.49
C ILE A 190 12.88 14.42 -5.28
N ALA A 191 12.26 15.52 -5.71
CA ALA A 191 12.92 16.55 -6.51
C ALA A 191 14.06 17.26 -5.77
N LEU A 192 13.86 17.54 -4.48
CA LEU A 192 14.83 18.23 -3.65
C LEU A 192 16.04 17.32 -3.37
N GLU A 193 15.81 16.10 -2.90
CA GLU A 193 16.90 15.22 -2.50
C GLU A 193 17.64 14.64 -3.71
N SER A 194 16.95 14.32 -4.81
CA SER A 194 17.61 13.81 -6.02
C SER A 194 18.46 14.88 -6.71
N GLY A 195 18.12 16.16 -6.56
CA GLY A 195 18.92 17.26 -7.08
C GLY A 195 20.13 17.62 -6.22
N ILE A 196 20.17 17.16 -4.95
CA ILE A 196 21.31 17.37 -4.03
C ILE A 196 22.28 16.18 -4.06
N ALA A 197 21.74 14.96 -4.14
CA ALA A 197 22.50 13.70 -4.14
C ALA A 197 23.50 13.62 -5.30
#